data_AF-A0AAD1VNG1-F1
#
_entry.id   AF-A0AAD1VNG1-F1
#
_cell.length_a   1.000
_cell.length_b   1.000
_cell.length_c   1.000
_cell.angle_alpha   90.00
_cell.angle_beta   90.00
_cell.angle_gamma   90.00
#
_symmetry.space_group_name_H-M   'P 1'
#
loop_
_entity.id
_entity.type
_entity.pdbx_description
1 polymer ?
#
loop_
_entity_poly.entity_id
_entity_poly.type
_entity_poly.pdbx_seq_one_letter_code
_entity_poly.pdbx_strand_id
1 'polypeptide(L)' 'GCTERFVSSPEEILDVIDEGKSNRHVAVTNMNEHSSRSHSIFLINIKQENVETEQKLSGKLYLVDLAGSEK' A
#
# COMPACT_ATOMS: atom_id res chain seq x y z
N GLY A 1 -8.24 2.34 -12.11
CA GLY A 1 -7.93 1.16 -11.28
C GLY A 1 -6.69 1.45 -10.48
N CYS A 2 -6.57 0.91 -9.27
CA CYS A 2 -5.32 0.99 -8.50
C CYS A 2 -4.33 -0.07 -9.02
N THR A 3 -3.03 0.19 -8.95
CA THR A 3 -2.02 -0.80 -9.32
C THR A 3 -2.02 -1.93 -8.30
N GLU A 4 -2.17 -3.17 -8.76
CA GLU A 4 -2.04 -4.37 -7.92
C GLU A 4 -0.78 -5.13 -8.33
N ARG A 5 -0.04 -5.65 -7.35
CA ARG A 5 1.14 -6.49 -7.57
C ARG A 5 1.02 -7.77 -6.76
N PHE A 6 1.25 -8.90 -7.43
CA PHE A 6 1.39 -10.18 -6.74
C PHE A 6 2.76 -10.21 -6.07
N VAL A 7 2.77 -10.70 -4.83
CA VAL A 7 3.96 -10.84 -4.00
C VAL A 7 3.98 -12.23 -3.39
N SER A 8 5.16 -12.81 -3.27
CA SER A 8 5.41 -14.16 -2.79
C SER A 8 6.43 -14.22 -1.65
N SER A 9 7.08 -13.10 -1.32
CA SER A 9 8.00 -12.99 -0.19
C SER A 9 7.84 -11.67 0.57
N PRO A 10 8.30 -11.58 1.83
CA PRO A 10 8.33 -10.33 2.58
C PRO A 10 9.17 -9.24 1.90
N GLU A 11 10.26 -9.61 1.22
CA GLU A 11 11.14 -8.67 0.52
C GLU A 11 10.40 -7.97 -0.62
N GLU A 12 9.61 -8.70 -1.41
CA GLU A 12 8.80 -8.11 -2.49
C GLU A 12 7.75 -7.11 -1.95
N ILE A 13 7.22 -7.35 -0.75
CA ILE A 13 6.31 -6.39 -0.09
C ILE A 13 7.07 -5.10 0.25
N LEU A 14 8.28 -5.22 0.80
CA LEU A 14 9.12 -4.08 1.15
C LEU A 14 9.52 -3.26 -0.08
N ASP A 15 9.86 -3.91 -1.20
CA ASP A 15 10.18 -3.24 -2.46
C ASP A 15 9.00 -2.39 -2.97
N VAL A 16 7.78 -2.90 -2.88
CA VAL A 16 6.57 -2.16 -3.28
C VAL A 16 6.32 -0.97 -2.34
N ILE A 17 6.59 -1.12 -1.04
CA ILE A 17 6.49 -0.03 -0.07
C ILE A 17 7.51 1.06 -0.39
N ASP A 18 8.75 0.70 -0.68
CA ASP A 18 9.82 1.65 -0.94
C ASP A 18 9.64 2.38 -2.27
N GLU A 19 9.14 1.69 -3.30
CA GLU A 19 8.72 2.34 -4.54
C GLU A 19 7.56 3.35 -4.28
N GLY A 20 6.56 2.95 -3.49
CA GLY A 20 5.44 3.81 -3.12
C GLY A 20 5.90 5.08 -2.39
N LYS A 21 6.88 4.94 -1.49
CA LYS A 21 7.51 6.07 -0.77
C LYS A 21 8.30 6.97 -1.72
N SER A 22 9.08 6.39 -2.63
CA SER A 22 9.87 7.14 -3.62
C SER A 22 8.96 7.96 -4.55
N ASN A 23 7.88 7.35 -5.04
CA ASN A 23 6.87 8.04 -5.85
C ASN A 23 6.18 9.17 -5.07
N ARG A 24 5.88 8.97 -3.78
CA ARG A 24 5.36 10.03 -2.90
C ARG A 24 6.37 11.17 -2.72
N HIS A 25 7.67 10.86 -2.63
CA HIS A 25 8.73 11.87 -2.51
C HIS A 25 8.92 12.70 -3.78
N VAL A 26 8.88 12.10 -4.97
CA VAL A 26 8.99 12.82 -6.25
C VAL A 26 7.84 13.81 -6.47
N ALA A 27 6.65 13.53 -5.96
CA ALA A 27 5.52 14.47 -5.97
C ALA A 27 5.72 15.71 -5.06
N VAL A 28 6.74 15.69 -4.19
CA VAL A 28 7.09 16.74 -3.23
C VAL A 28 8.35 17.47 -3.73
N THR A 29 8.19 18.39 -4.67
CA THR A 29 9.25 19.39 -4.96
C THR A 29 9.18 20.52 -3.93
N ASN A 30 10.36 21.03 -3.50
CA ASN A 30 10.67 22.01 -2.44
C ASN A 30 9.74 23.23 -2.19
N MET A 31 8.70 23.43 -2.99
CA MET A 31 7.69 24.48 -2.85
C MET A 31 6.34 23.97 -2.30
N ASN A 32 6.16 22.64 -2.15
CA ASN A 32 4.93 22.01 -1.68
C ASN A 32 5.25 20.91 -0.64
N GLU A 33 5.15 21.20 0.66
CA GLU A 33 5.03 20.19 1.73
C GLU A 33 3.72 19.40 1.59
N HIS A 34 3.56 18.65 0.51
CA HIS A 34 2.29 17.96 0.22
C HIS A 34 2.19 16.61 0.94
N SER A 35 3.31 15.98 1.28
CA SER A 35 3.33 14.69 1.99
C SER A 35 2.75 14.78 3.39
N SER A 36 2.86 15.91 4.09
CA SER A 36 2.20 16.12 5.39
C SER A 36 0.68 16.26 5.27
N ARG A 37 0.17 16.68 4.11
CA ARG A 37 -1.26 16.95 3.88
C ARG A 37 -2.02 15.82 3.17
N SER A 38 -1.31 14.82 2.65
CA SER A 38 -1.91 13.67 1.97
C SER A 38 -1.95 12.42 2.87
N HIS A 39 -3.10 11.75 2.93
CA HIS A 39 -3.21 10.41 3.51
C HIS A 39 -2.68 9.35 2.53
N SER A 40 -1.98 8.34 3.02
CA SER A 40 -1.54 7.18 2.22
C SER A 40 -2.25 5.92 2.69
N ILE A 41 -2.67 5.09 1.73
CA ILE A 41 -3.31 3.79 2.00
C ILE A 41 -2.52 2.72 1.26
N PHE A 42 -2.02 1.74 2.01
CA PHE A 42 -1.45 0.52 1.47
C PHE A 42 -2.41 -0.64 1.73
N LEU A 43 -2.84 -1.32 0.67
CA LEU A 43 -3.81 -2.41 0.72
C LEU A 43 -3.11 -3.74 0.46
N ILE A 44 -3.15 -4.63 1.46
CA ILE A 44 -2.76 -6.03 1.28
C ILE A 44 -4.03 -6.84 1.11
N ASN A 45 -4.19 -7.44 -0.07
CA ASN A 45 -5.30 -8.33 -0.39
C ASN A 45 -4.81 -9.79 -0.33
N ILE A 46 -5.18 -10.50 0.73
CA ILE A 46 -4.84 -11.89 0.93
C ILE A 46 -5.96 -12.73 0.32
N LYS A 47 -5.63 -13.55 -0.67
CA LYS A 47 -6.55 -14.51 -1.29
C LYS A 47 -6.05 -15.92 -1.00
N GLN A 48 -6.93 -16.78 -0.52
CA GLN A 48 -6.64 -18.18 -0.24
C GLN A 48 -7.70 -19.05 -0.90
N GLU A 49 -7.28 -20.20 -1.40
CA GLU A 49 -8.14 -21.21 -1.99
C GLU A 49 -7.76 -22.55 -1.40
N ASN A 50 -8.75 -23.24 -0.81
CA ASN A 50 -8.58 -24.61 -0.39
C ASN A 50 -8.80 -25.51 -1.61
N VAL A 51 -7.76 -26.26 -2.00
CA VAL A 51 -7.78 -27.11 -3.20
C VAL A 51 -8.65 -28.36 -3.08
N GLU A 52 -8.99 -28.79 -1.86
CA GLU A 52 -9.83 -29.97 -1.61
C GLU A 52 -11.32 -29.62 -1.53
N THR A 53 -11.63 -28.47 -0.92
CA THR A 53 -13.03 -28.04 -0.70
C THR A 53 -13.50 -26.97 -1.69
N GLU A 54 -12.59 -26.49 -2.56
CA GLU A 54 -12.79 -25.36 -3.48
C GLU A 54 -13.21 -24.05 -2.78
N GLN A 55 -13.08 -23.99 -1.45
CA GLN A 55 -13.46 -22.83 -0.66
C GLN A 55 -12.46 -21.69 -0.87
N LYS A 56 -12.99 -20.50 -1.11
CA LYS A 56 -12.22 -19.27 -1.33
C LYS A 56 -12.41 -18.32 -0.16
N LEU A 57 -11.29 -17.86 0.39
CA LEU A 57 -11.26 -16.83 1.41
C LEU A 57 -10.51 -15.60 0.87
N SER A 58 -11.01 -14.42 1.20
CA SER A 58 -10.33 -13.16 0.89
C SER A 58 -10.38 -12.23 2.10
N GLY A 59 -9.21 -11.79 2.52
CA GLY A 59 -9.02 -10.81 3.57
C GLY A 59 -8.36 -9.56 3.01
N LYS A 60 -8.81 -8.39 3.47
CA LYS A 60 -8.19 -7.10 3.13
C LYS A 60 -7.62 -6.47 4.38
N LEU A 61 -6.33 -6.17 4.36
CA LEU A 61 -5.66 -5.40 5.39
C LEU A 61 -5.32 -4.01 4.84
N TYR A 62 -5.84 -2.99 5.51
CA TYR A 62 -5.60 -1.59 5.19
C TYR A 62 -4.57 -1.04 6.17
N LEU A 63 -3.41 -0.64 5.66
CA LEU A 63 -2.42 0.11 6.41
C LEU A 63 -2.55 1.57 5.99
N VAL A 64 -3.01 2.41 6.91
CA VAL A 64 -3.33 3.81 6.64
C VAL A 64 -2.34 4.70 7.38
N ASP A 65 -1.64 5.53 6.63
CA ASP A 65 -0.78 6.61 7.14
C ASP A 65 -1.54 7.93 6.95
N LEU A 66 -1.91 8.57 8.06
CA LEU A 66 -2.74 9.76 8.02
C LEU A 66 -1.88 11.02 7.91
N ALA A 67 -2.40 12.02 7.19
CA ALA A 67 -1.84 13.36 7.15
C ALA A 67 -1.68 13.96 8.56
N GLY A 68 -0.71 14.87 8.69
CA GLY A 68 -0.48 15.66 9.88
C GLY A 68 -1.74 16.43 10.30
N SER A 69 -1.94 16.55 11.62
CA SER A 69 -3.13 17.17 12.20
C SER A 69 -2.92 18.65 12.55
N GLU A 70 -1.93 19.31 11.95
CA GLU A 70 -1.66 20.73 12.20
C GLU A 70 -2.90 21.64 11.97
N LYS A 71 -3.03 22.67 12.82
CA LYS A 71 -4.03 23.75 12.77
C LYS A 71 -3.40 25.04 12.25
#